data_AF-A0AA43F5I6-F1
#
_entry.id   AF-A0AA43F5I6-F1
#
_cell.length_a   1.000
_cell.length_b   1.000
_cell.length_c   1.000
_cell.angle_alpha   90.00
_cell.angle_beta   90.00
_cell.angle_gamma   90.00
#
_symmetry.space_group_name_H-M   'P 1'
#
loop_
_entity.id
_entity.type
_entity.pdbx_description
1 polymer ?
#
loop_
_entity_poly.entity_id
_entity_poly.type
_entity_poly.pdbx_seq_one_letter_code
_entity_poly.pdbx_strand_id
1 'polypeptide(L)'
;TLIGPFDFLDPRYPAPQHICEVTHELIQRGALTLDKSGNAGKVVTFHDSCNVSRASRMGGVPGGQFTIPRDIIRACVEKFVDMAPETIGETTFCCGGGGGLLTDDLVELRVKGALPRMQALQTVVDEHGVNYLAAICAICKSQFTKVLPYYKHPMDMIGSVHGLVSNAIVLGTKQ
;
A
#
# COMPACT_ATOMS: atom_id res chain seq x y z
N THR A 1 1.04 -23.02 -11.73
CA THR A 1 -0.29 -22.51 -11.32
C THR A 1 -1.36 -23.41 -11.96
N LEU A 2 -2.62 -23.35 -11.53
CA LEU A 2 -3.71 -24.16 -12.12
C LEU A 2 -4.05 -23.80 -13.59
N ILE A 3 -3.34 -22.83 -14.17
CA ILE A 3 -3.63 -22.23 -15.48
C ILE A 3 -2.53 -22.51 -16.52
N GLY A 4 -1.63 -23.47 -16.27
CA GLY A 4 -0.56 -23.84 -17.20
C GLY A 4 0.64 -22.87 -17.21
N PRO A 5 1.62 -23.07 -18.11
CA PRO A 5 2.76 -22.17 -18.27
C PRO A 5 2.36 -20.87 -18.96
N PHE A 6 3.02 -19.77 -18.61
CA PHE A 6 2.73 -18.42 -19.13
C PHE A 6 3.50 -18.08 -20.43
N ASP A 7 3.81 -19.09 -21.24
CA ASP A 7 4.72 -18.95 -22.40
C ASP A 7 4.16 -18.05 -23.52
N PHE A 8 2.86 -17.73 -23.47
CA PHE A 8 2.20 -16.79 -24.38
C PHE A 8 2.36 -15.32 -23.98
N LEU A 9 2.85 -15.04 -22.77
CA LEU A 9 3.14 -13.68 -22.30
C LEU A 9 4.55 -13.27 -22.74
N ASP A 10 4.73 -11.97 -22.99
CA ASP A 10 6.01 -11.42 -23.42
C ASP A 10 7.10 -11.67 -22.36
N PRO A 11 8.13 -12.50 -22.67
CA PRO A 11 9.14 -12.89 -21.69
C PRO A 11 10.06 -11.74 -21.28
N ARG A 12 9.97 -10.58 -21.94
CA ARG A 12 10.71 -9.37 -21.56
C ARG A 12 10.24 -8.77 -20.24
N TYR A 13 9.04 -9.14 -19.78
CA TYR A 13 8.45 -8.60 -18.55
C TYR A 13 8.14 -9.71 -17.53
N PRO A 14 8.22 -9.43 -16.22
CA PRO A 14 7.82 -10.38 -15.19
C PRO A 14 6.35 -10.82 -15.35
N ALA A 15 6.07 -12.11 -15.14
CA ALA A 15 4.72 -12.67 -15.20
C ALA A 15 4.47 -13.59 -14.00
N PRO A 16 3.67 -13.16 -12.99
CA PRO A 16 2.95 -11.89 -12.87
C PRO A 16 3.85 -10.70 -12.48
N GLN A 17 3.41 -9.48 -12.79
CA GLN A 17 4.06 -8.23 -12.34
C GLN A 17 3.07 -7.38 -11.54
N HIS A 18 3.50 -6.90 -10.37
CA HIS A 18 2.73 -5.93 -9.60
C HIS A 18 2.95 -4.52 -10.17
N ILE A 19 1.89 -3.69 -10.21
CA ILE A 19 1.97 -2.34 -10.78
C ILE A 19 3.00 -1.43 -10.09
N CYS A 20 3.30 -1.68 -8.80
CA CYS A 20 4.40 -1.01 -8.11
C CYS A 20 5.76 -1.25 -8.78
N GLU A 21 6.01 -2.42 -9.36
CA GLU A 21 7.28 -2.72 -10.05
C GLU A 21 7.44 -1.82 -11.27
N VAL A 22 6.38 -1.69 -12.08
CA VAL A 22 6.36 -0.81 -13.26
C VAL A 22 6.60 0.63 -12.82
N THR A 23 5.85 1.13 -11.84
CA THR A 23 5.99 2.51 -11.37
C THR A 23 7.38 2.78 -10.80
N HIS A 24 7.92 1.85 -10.01
CA HIS A 24 9.25 1.99 -9.44
C HIS A 24 10.34 2.01 -10.51
N GLU A 25 10.28 1.13 -11.51
CA GLU A 25 11.21 1.16 -12.65
C GLU A 25 11.15 2.51 -13.39
N LEU A 26 9.95 3.01 -13.66
CA LEU A 26 9.75 4.31 -14.31
C LEU A 26 10.32 5.47 -13.48
N ILE A 27 10.25 5.40 -12.16
CA ILE A 27 10.89 6.38 -11.25
C ILE A 27 12.42 6.26 -11.33
N GLN A 28 12.96 5.04 -11.20
CA GLN A 28 14.40 4.78 -11.16
C GLN A 28 15.10 5.22 -12.45
N ARG A 29 14.50 4.98 -13.61
CA ARG A 29 15.05 5.41 -14.91
C ARG A 29 14.79 6.88 -15.23
N GLY A 30 14.17 7.63 -14.31
CA GLY A 30 13.85 9.04 -14.51
C GLY A 30 12.78 9.29 -15.56
N ALA A 31 11.88 8.33 -15.86
CA ALA A 31 10.80 8.53 -16.82
C ALA A 31 9.60 9.31 -16.25
N LEU A 32 9.42 9.37 -14.93
CA LEU A 32 8.33 10.14 -14.30
C LEU A 32 8.84 11.46 -13.71
N THR A 33 8.14 12.56 -13.98
CA THR A 33 8.30 13.81 -13.21
C THR A 33 7.29 13.75 -12.07
N LEU A 34 7.76 13.83 -10.84
CA LEU A 34 6.92 13.80 -9.65
C LEU A 34 7.09 15.11 -8.87
N ASP A 35 6.00 15.81 -8.65
CA ASP A 35 5.90 16.96 -7.76
C ASP A 35 5.17 16.55 -6.48
N LYS A 36 5.90 16.57 -5.36
CA LYS A 36 5.37 16.19 -4.04
C LYS A 36 4.29 17.13 -3.54
N SER A 37 4.22 18.35 -4.07
CA SER A 37 3.23 19.36 -3.68
C SER A 37 1.78 18.89 -3.93
N GLY A 38 1.56 17.98 -4.88
CA GLY A 38 0.25 17.35 -5.11
C GLY A 38 -0.26 16.50 -3.93
N ASN A 39 0.62 16.19 -2.97
CA ASN A 39 0.29 15.52 -1.72
C ASN A 39 0.59 16.39 -0.49
N ALA A 40 0.67 17.72 -0.64
CA ALA A 40 0.91 18.64 0.46
C ALA A 40 -0.09 18.42 1.63
N GLY A 41 0.42 18.51 2.86
CA GLY A 41 -0.35 18.27 4.07
C GLY A 41 -0.60 16.80 4.44
N LYS A 42 -0.23 15.83 3.58
CA LYS A 42 -0.31 14.40 3.94
C LYS A 42 0.93 13.95 4.71
N VAL A 43 0.71 13.36 5.87
CA VAL A 43 1.71 12.59 6.63
C VAL A 43 1.35 11.12 6.44
N VAL A 44 2.09 10.46 5.55
CA VAL A 44 1.72 9.14 5.02
C VAL A 44 2.36 8.02 5.84
N THR A 45 1.59 6.99 6.17
CA THR A 45 2.11 5.67 6.55
C THR A 45 1.66 4.59 5.56
N PHE A 46 2.20 3.38 5.67
CA PHE A 46 1.95 2.30 4.72
C PHE A 46 1.44 1.02 5.39
N HIS A 47 0.37 0.44 4.84
CA HIS A 47 -0.11 -0.88 5.20
C HIS A 47 0.49 -1.95 4.28
N ASP A 48 1.47 -2.69 4.80
CA ASP A 48 1.98 -3.90 4.17
C ASP A 48 0.86 -4.94 4.02
N SER A 49 0.48 -5.23 2.78
CA SER A 49 -0.61 -6.16 2.48
C SER A 49 -0.16 -7.60 2.76
N CYS A 50 -0.91 -8.33 3.59
CA CYS A 50 -0.48 -9.64 4.10
C CYS A 50 -0.17 -10.68 3.00
N ASN A 51 -0.98 -10.73 1.94
CA ASN A 51 -0.74 -11.67 0.83
C ASN A 51 0.57 -11.36 0.10
N VAL A 52 0.84 -10.07 -0.14
CA VAL A 52 2.10 -9.63 -0.77
C VAL A 52 3.29 -9.85 0.17
N SER A 53 3.10 -9.63 1.47
CA SER A 53 4.16 -9.71 2.47
C SER A 53 4.59 -11.14 2.78
N ARG A 54 3.65 -12.10 2.80
CA ARG A 54 3.90 -13.48 3.25
C ARG A 54 3.72 -14.55 2.17
N ALA A 55 2.94 -14.31 1.12
CA ALA A 55 2.62 -15.32 0.11
C ALA A 55 3.17 -14.99 -1.29
N SER A 56 3.71 -13.79 -1.48
CA SER A 56 4.28 -13.34 -2.76
C SER A 56 5.64 -12.68 -2.52
N ARG A 57 6.29 -12.35 -3.64
CA ARG A 57 7.37 -11.37 -3.71
C ARG A 57 6.95 -10.24 -4.63
N MET A 58 7.74 -9.18 -4.65
CA MET A 58 7.60 -8.06 -5.57
C MET A 58 8.99 -7.62 -5.98
N GLY A 59 9.20 -7.43 -7.27
CA GLY A 59 10.52 -7.12 -7.82
C GLY A 59 11.44 -8.34 -7.87
N GLY A 60 12.54 -8.19 -8.60
CA GLY A 60 13.58 -9.22 -8.77
C GLY A 60 14.57 -9.31 -7.60
N VAL A 61 14.25 -8.73 -6.44
CA VAL A 61 15.16 -8.64 -5.29
C VAL A 61 14.52 -9.16 -4.00
N PRO A 62 15.29 -9.82 -3.10
CA PRO A 62 14.80 -10.21 -1.78
C PRO A 62 14.26 -8.99 -1.00
N GLY A 63 13.05 -9.11 -0.45
CA GLY A 63 12.41 -8.03 0.32
C GLY A 63 11.86 -6.88 -0.51
N GLY A 64 11.85 -6.97 -1.85
CA GLY A 64 11.34 -5.91 -2.72
C GLY A 64 9.87 -5.54 -2.44
N GLN A 65 9.07 -6.48 -1.94
CA GLN A 65 7.69 -6.22 -1.51
C GLN A 65 7.56 -5.24 -0.33
N PHE A 66 8.65 -5.03 0.42
CA PHE A 66 8.70 -4.09 1.53
C PHE A 66 9.31 -2.76 1.09
N THR A 67 10.33 -2.78 0.24
CA THR A 67 11.04 -1.56 -0.16
C THR A 67 10.36 -0.82 -1.31
N ILE A 68 9.96 -1.52 -2.37
CA ILE A 68 9.42 -0.93 -3.60
C ILE A 68 8.21 -0.02 -3.34
N PRO A 69 7.17 -0.44 -2.59
CA PRO A 69 6.03 0.45 -2.31
C PRO A 69 6.43 1.69 -1.51
N ARG A 70 7.36 1.55 -0.56
CA ARG A 70 7.86 2.66 0.27
C ARG A 70 8.65 3.65 -0.55
N ASP A 71 9.47 3.18 -1.49
CA ASP A 71 10.27 4.04 -2.36
C ASP A 71 9.38 4.86 -3.30
N ILE A 72 8.31 4.24 -3.83
CA ILE A 72 7.28 4.97 -4.60
C ILE A 72 6.61 6.04 -3.73
N ILE A 73 6.20 5.70 -2.50
CA ILE A 73 5.57 6.67 -1.58
C ILE A 73 6.53 7.84 -1.32
N ARG A 74 7.79 7.57 -0.96
CA ARG A 74 8.81 8.59 -0.68
C ARG A 74 9.11 9.48 -1.90
N ALA A 75 8.95 8.96 -3.12
CA ALA A 75 9.06 9.77 -4.33
C ALA A 75 7.87 10.73 -4.50
N CYS A 76 6.68 10.39 -4.00
CA CYS A 76 5.44 11.13 -4.21
C CYS A 76 5.03 12.07 -3.05
N VAL A 77 5.66 11.96 -1.86
CA VAL A 77 5.23 12.71 -0.66
C VAL A 77 6.39 13.35 0.08
N GLU A 78 6.09 14.41 0.84
CA GLU A 78 7.07 15.12 1.67
C GLU A 78 7.39 14.36 2.95
N LYS A 79 6.35 13.85 3.65
CA LYS A 79 6.51 13.16 4.94
C LYS A 79 5.94 11.75 4.89
N PHE A 80 6.82 10.78 5.09
CA PHE A 80 6.48 9.37 5.23
C PHE A 80 6.99 8.85 6.59
N VAL A 81 6.15 8.08 7.27
CA VAL A 81 6.41 7.51 8.58
C VAL A 81 5.98 6.04 8.56
N ASP A 82 6.92 5.13 8.77
CA ASP A 82 6.59 3.72 8.96
C ASP A 82 6.00 3.49 10.36
N MET A 83 5.14 2.47 10.49
CA MET A 83 4.73 1.95 11.79
C MET A 83 5.87 1.14 12.43
N ALA A 84 5.72 0.82 13.73
CA ALA A 84 6.74 0.10 14.49
C ALA A 84 7.18 -1.21 13.76
N PRO A 85 8.50 -1.51 13.70
CA PRO A 85 9.05 -2.60 12.88
C PRO A 85 8.39 -3.97 13.10
N GLU A 86 8.01 -4.28 14.34
CA GLU A 86 7.34 -5.52 14.72
C GLU A 86 5.92 -5.65 14.16
N THR A 87 5.35 -4.57 13.62
CA THR A 87 3.98 -4.51 13.08
C THR A 87 3.93 -4.39 11.57
N ILE A 88 5.07 -4.40 10.88
CA ILE A 88 5.19 -4.21 9.42
C ILE A 88 5.98 -5.34 8.76
N GLY A 89 6.12 -5.31 7.44
CA GLY A 89 6.88 -6.33 6.71
C GLY A 89 6.31 -7.74 6.87
N GLU A 90 7.16 -8.72 7.14
CA GLU A 90 6.75 -10.13 7.31
C GLU A 90 5.78 -10.33 8.49
N THR A 91 5.96 -9.55 9.57
CA THR A 91 5.12 -9.59 10.77
C THR A 91 3.89 -8.67 10.67
N THR A 92 3.58 -8.14 9.47
CA THR A 92 2.44 -7.25 9.25
C THR A 92 1.12 -7.81 9.80
N PHE A 93 0.40 -6.99 10.57
CA PHE A 93 -0.98 -7.28 10.98
C PHE A 93 -1.96 -7.18 9.81
N CYS A 94 -2.91 -8.11 9.78
CA CYS A 94 -3.98 -8.18 8.79
C CYS A 94 -4.92 -6.96 8.88
N CYS A 95 -5.53 -6.57 7.76
CA CYS A 95 -6.60 -5.56 7.74
C CYS A 95 -7.94 -6.09 8.27
N GLY A 96 -8.10 -7.42 8.40
CA GLY A 96 -9.34 -8.08 8.81
C GLY A 96 -10.36 -8.36 7.70
N GLY A 97 -10.07 -7.99 6.44
CA GLY A 97 -11.02 -8.15 5.32
C GLY A 97 -10.69 -9.24 4.30
N GLY A 98 -9.50 -9.86 4.36
CA GLY A 98 -9.08 -10.91 3.43
C GLY A 98 -9.80 -12.26 3.67
N GLY A 99 -9.48 -13.27 2.86
CA GLY A 99 -9.92 -14.66 3.10
C GLY A 99 -11.43 -14.90 2.98
N GLY A 100 -12.14 -14.11 2.18
CA GLY A 100 -13.60 -14.22 2.02
C GLY A 100 -14.41 -13.48 3.09
N LEU A 101 -13.75 -12.72 3.99
CA LEU A 101 -14.43 -12.02 5.08
C LEU A 101 -15.09 -10.71 4.67
N LEU A 102 -14.84 -10.18 3.47
CA LEU A 102 -15.32 -8.86 3.02
C LEU A 102 -16.82 -8.81 2.66
N THR A 103 -17.66 -9.41 3.49
CA THR A 103 -19.12 -9.30 3.46
C THR A 103 -19.62 -8.39 4.59
N ASP A 104 -20.81 -7.84 4.45
CA ASP A 104 -21.41 -6.94 5.44
C ASP A 104 -21.94 -7.66 6.67
N ASP A 105 -22.29 -8.95 6.56
CA ASP A 105 -22.70 -9.78 7.69
C ASP A 105 -21.56 -10.03 8.70
N LEU A 106 -20.32 -9.82 8.27
CA LEU A 106 -19.12 -10.08 9.08
C LEU A 106 -18.44 -8.80 9.57
N VAL A 107 -19.10 -7.64 9.51
CA VAL A 107 -18.51 -6.35 9.93
C VAL A 107 -17.96 -6.40 11.35
N GLU A 108 -18.67 -6.99 12.31
CA GLU A 108 -18.19 -7.08 13.68
C GLU A 108 -16.87 -7.87 13.79
N LEU A 109 -16.78 -9.00 13.10
CA LEU A 109 -15.58 -9.83 13.05
C LEU A 109 -14.42 -9.10 12.35
N ARG A 110 -14.71 -8.43 11.24
CA ARG A 110 -13.77 -7.63 10.46
C ARG A 110 -13.17 -6.49 11.29
N VAL A 111 -13.99 -5.80 12.08
CA VAL A 111 -13.56 -4.74 13.00
C VAL A 111 -12.64 -5.33 14.06
N LYS A 112 -13.08 -6.37 14.79
CA LYS A 112 -12.27 -7.04 15.82
C LYS A 112 -10.94 -7.59 15.27
N GLY A 113 -10.95 -8.19 14.09
CA GLY A 113 -9.76 -8.73 13.44
C GLY A 113 -8.76 -7.67 12.99
N ALA A 114 -9.19 -6.43 12.79
CA ALA A 114 -8.32 -5.30 12.46
C ALA A 114 -7.66 -4.67 13.69
N LEU A 115 -8.09 -5.00 14.92
CA LEU A 115 -7.68 -4.34 16.15
C LEU A 115 -6.15 -4.18 16.29
N PRO A 116 -5.29 -5.20 16.09
CA PRO A 116 -3.84 -5.03 16.21
C PRO A 116 -3.27 -4.02 15.20
N ARG A 117 -3.81 -3.99 13.97
CA ARG A 117 -3.41 -3.00 12.95
C ARG A 117 -3.87 -1.60 13.33
N MET A 118 -5.07 -1.47 13.89
CA MET A 118 -5.61 -0.18 14.31
C MET A 118 -4.82 0.41 15.49
N GLN A 119 -4.36 -0.43 16.42
CA GLN A 119 -3.46 0.00 17.49
C GLN A 119 -2.11 0.51 16.93
N ALA A 120 -1.49 -0.23 16.01
CA ALA A 120 -0.25 0.21 15.37
C ALA A 120 -0.41 1.52 14.58
N LEU A 121 -1.56 1.71 13.91
CA LEU A 121 -1.89 2.96 13.23
C LEU A 121 -2.07 4.11 14.22
N GLN A 122 -2.81 3.89 15.30
CA GLN A 122 -3.07 4.91 16.32
C GLN A 122 -1.77 5.46 16.92
N THR A 123 -0.78 4.60 17.18
CA THR A 123 0.53 5.03 17.69
C THR A 123 1.18 6.07 16.77
N VAL A 124 1.25 5.82 15.45
CA VAL A 124 1.86 6.78 14.52
C VAL A 124 0.98 8.01 14.23
N VAL A 125 -0.34 7.90 14.43
CA VAL A 125 -1.24 9.06 14.42
C VAL A 125 -0.88 9.99 15.58
N ASP A 126 -0.75 9.44 16.79
CA ASP A 126 -0.50 10.21 18.01
C ASP A 126 0.92 10.78 18.06
N GLU A 127 1.92 9.97 17.72
CA GLU A 127 3.35 10.34 17.84
C GLU A 127 3.86 11.20 16.68
N HIS A 128 3.30 11.01 15.48
CA HIS A 128 3.86 11.59 14.26
C HIS A 128 2.87 12.41 13.44
N GLY A 129 1.60 12.46 13.86
CA GLY A 129 0.54 13.17 13.15
C GLY A 129 0.19 12.52 11.82
N VAL A 130 0.34 11.19 11.69
CA VAL A 130 -0.07 10.46 10.48
C VAL A 130 -1.55 10.72 10.21
N ASN A 131 -1.86 11.11 8.98
CA ASN A 131 -3.23 11.40 8.55
C ASN A 131 -3.61 10.69 7.25
N TYR A 132 -2.75 9.83 6.72
CA TYR A 132 -3.01 9.09 5.49
C TYR A 132 -2.38 7.69 5.55
N LEU A 133 -3.20 6.65 5.39
CA LEU A 133 -2.79 5.25 5.31
C LEU A 133 -2.78 4.83 3.83
N ALA A 134 -1.61 4.56 3.28
CA ALA A 134 -1.47 4.05 1.91
C ALA A 134 -1.53 2.52 1.88
N ALA A 135 -2.18 1.96 0.87
CA ALA A 135 -2.25 0.51 0.63
C ALA A 135 -2.07 0.18 -0.86
N ILE A 136 -1.60 -1.05 -1.13
CA ILE A 136 -1.48 -1.61 -2.50
C ILE A 136 -2.57 -2.65 -2.81
N CYS A 137 -3.30 -3.13 -1.80
CA CYS A 137 -4.33 -4.14 -1.96
C CYS A 137 -5.73 -3.50 -1.96
N ALA A 138 -6.53 -3.81 -2.99
CA ALA A 138 -7.91 -3.34 -3.09
C ALA A 138 -8.79 -3.80 -1.91
N ILE A 139 -8.62 -5.05 -1.44
CA ILE A 139 -9.35 -5.58 -0.28
C ILE A 139 -8.99 -4.79 0.98
N CYS A 140 -7.70 -4.51 1.22
CA CYS A 140 -7.28 -3.69 2.35
C CYS A 140 -7.92 -2.30 2.29
N LYS A 141 -7.96 -1.66 1.11
CA LYS A 141 -8.63 -0.37 0.94
C LYS A 141 -10.11 -0.43 1.30
N SER A 142 -10.86 -1.33 0.66
CA SER A 142 -12.30 -1.50 0.92
C SER A 142 -12.60 -1.84 2.38
N GLN A 143 -11.73 -2.61 3.02
CA GLN A 143 -11.84 -2.95 4.43
C GLN A 143 -11.64 -1.73 5.33
N PHE A 144 -10.55 -0.98 5.17
CA PHE A 144 -10.27 0.17 6.02
C PHE A 144 -11.29 1.30 5.82
N THR A 145 -11.84 1.49 4.62
CA THR A 145 -12.92 2.46 4.39
C THR A 145 -14.10 2.22 5.33
N LYS A 146 -14.45 0.96 5.63
CA LYS A 146 -15.51 0.62 6.58
C LYS A 146 -15.04 0.56 8.03
N VAL A 147 -13.80 0.13 8.29
CA VAL A 147 -13.31 -0.12 9.65
C VAL A 147 -12.76 1.13 10.35
N LEU A 148 -12.10 2.04 9.63
CA LEU A 148 -11.50 3.25 10.21
C LEU A 148 -12.49 4.05 11.09
N PRO A 149 -13.75 4.28 10.68
CA PRO A 149 -14.73 5.00 11.50
C PRO A 149 -15.06 4.34 12.84
N TYR A 150 -15.04 3.00 12.93
CA TYR A 150 -15.27 2.28 14.20
C TYR A 150 -14.16 2.56 15.22
N TYR A 151 -12.97 2.93 14.74
CA TYR A 151 -11.82 3.33 15.53
C TYR A 151 -11.64 4.85 15.58
N LYS A 152 -12.67 5.62 15.23
CA LYS A 152 -12.68 7.10 15.27
C LYS A 152 -11.69 7.77 14.32
N HIS A 153 -11.24 7.08 13.29
CA HIS A 153 -10.48 7.68 12.20
C HIS A 153 -11.41 8.06 11.03
N PRO A 154 -11.08 9.11 10.27
CA PRO A 154 -11.82 9.47 9.05
C PRO A 154 -11.81 8.34 8.03
N MET A 155 -12.94 8.16 7.33
CA MET A 155 -13.09 7.14 6.28
C MET A 155 -12.11 7.34 5.12
N ASP A 156 -11.79 8.58 4.79
CA ASP A 156 -10.92 9.01 3.69
C ASP A 156 -9.43 9.00 4.05
N MET A 157 -9.08 8.63 5.29
CA MET A 157 -7.70 8.44 5.70
C MET A 157 -7.00 7.33 4.89
N ILE A 158 -7.73 6.34 4.37
CA ILE A 158 -7.18 5.26 3.53
C ILE A 158 -7.15 5.65 2.04
N GLY A 159 -6.02 5.39 1.38
CA GLY A 159 -5.93 5.46 -0.08
C GLY A 159 -4.93 4.50 -0.69
N SER A 160 -4.82 4.53 -2.03
CA SER A 160 -3.85 3.71 -2.75
C SER A 160 -2.50 4.40 -2.85
N VAL A 161 -1.41 3.61 -2.87
CA VAL A 161 -0.08 4.10 -3.27
C VAL A 161 -0.16 4.80 -4.63
N HIS A 162 -0.85 4.21 -5.61
CA HIS A 162 -1.06 4.84 -6.93
C HIS A 162 -1.99 6.06 -6.90
N GLY A 163 -2.74 6.29 -5.82
CA GLY A 163 -3.44 7.57 -5.62
C GLY A 163 -2.45 8.70 -5.30
N LEU A 164 -1.42 8.41 -4.50
CA LEU A 164 -0.33 9.36 -4.24
C LEU A 164 0.48 9.64 -5.50
N VAL A 165 0.74 8.61 -6.32
CA VAL A 165 1.39 8.77 -7.64
C VAL A 165 0.55 9.65 -8.55
N SER A 166 -0.76 9.39 -8.65
CA SER A 166 -1.67 10.18 -9.47
C SER A 166 -1.70 11.65 -9.08
N ASN A 167 -1.61 11.96 -7.79
CA ASN A 167 -1.57 13.33 -7.30
C ASN A 167 -0.23 14.02 -7.60
N ALA A 168 0.87 13.27 -7.58
CA ALA A 168 2.22 13.82 -7.73
C ALA A 168 2.70 13.88 -9.18
N ILE A 169 2.15 13.07 -10.09
CA ILE A 169 2.66 12.98 -11.45
C ILE A 169 2.39 14.26 -12.25
N VAL A 170 3.46 14.82 -12.81
CA VAL A 170 3.38 15.94 -13.74
C VAL A 170 3.35 15.37 -15.15
N LEU A 171 2.20 15.50 -15.82
CA LEU A 171 2.01 15.02 -17.19
C LEU A 171 2.64 16.00 -18.19
N GLY A 172 3.41 15.45 -19.12
CA GLY A 172 4.12 16.19 -20.17
C GLY A 172 5.24 15.34 -20.75
N THR A 173 5.74 15.69 -21.93
CA THR A 173 6.93 15.04 -22.49
C THR A 173 8.15 15.41 -21.64
N LYS A 174 8.80 14.41 -21.05
CA LYS A 174 10.23 14.53 -20.76
C LYS A 174 10.95 14.50 -22.10
N GLN A 175 11.60 15.60 -22.47
CA GLN A 175 12.56 15.59 -23.57
C GLN A 175 13.72 14.67 -23.24
#